data_AF-A0A962SSA9-F1
#
_entry.id   AF-A0A962SSA9-F1
#
_cell.length_a   1.000
_cell.length_b   1.000
_cell.length_c   1.000
_cell.angle_alpha   90.00
_cell.angle_beta   90.00
_cell.angle_gamma   90.00
#
_symmetry.space_group_name_H-M   'P 1'
#
loop_
_entity.id
_entity.type
_entity.pdbx_description
1 polymer ?
#
loop_
_entity_poly.entity_id
_entity_poly.type
_entity_poly.pdbx_seq_one_letter_code
_entity_poly.pdbx_strand_id
1 'polypeptide(L)'
;MPPRENAVPWEADHPRTQALAAITEQGLSTWKQAVGYHRRSLAEHGIYRFKQRFGERLASRLFETQVTEVHVRVAALNVMTYLGMPVSVPCRAILS
;
A
#
# COMPACT_ATOMS: atom_id res chain seq x y z
N MET A 1 -7.99 -3.36 2.20
CA MET A 1 -7.01 -4.24 2.86
C MET A 1 -7.62 -5.61 3.03
N PRO A 2 -6.84 -6.70 2.88
CA PRO A 2 -7.32 -8.03 3.21
C PRO A 2 -7.76 -8.07 4.69
N PRO A 3 -8.81 -8.83 5.01
CA PRO A 3 -9.13 -9.16 6.39
C PRO A 3 -7.92 -9.80 7.09
N ARG A 4 -7.80 -9.57 8.40
CA ARG A 4 -6.83 -10.29 9.25
C ARG A 4 -7.22 -11.77 9.33
N GLU A 5 -6.27 -12.63 9.66
CA GLU A 5 -6.53 -14.07 9.82
C GLU A 5 -7.68 -14.35 10.81
N ASN A 6 -7.67 -13.64 11.95
CA ASN A 6 -8.71 -13.75 12.98
C ASN A 6 -9.88 -12.77 12.77
N ALA A 7 -10.13 -12.32 11.53
CA ALA A 7 -11.21 -11.40 11.25
C ALA A 7 -12.57 -12.10 11.38
N VAL A 8 -13.41 -11.59 12.27
CA VAL A 8 -14.79 -12.06 12.44
C VAL A 8 -15.77 -11.26 11.58
N PRO A 9 -16.85 -11.89 11.09
CA PRO A 9 -17.94 -11.18 10.41
C PRO A 9 -18.57 -10.16 11.36
N TRP A 10 -19.14 -9.11 10.78
CA TRP A 10 -19.84 -8.07 11.53
C TRP A 10 -21.32 -8.07 11.13
N GLU A 11 -21.77 -7.12 10.31
CA GLU A 11 -23.11 -7.11 9.72
C GLU A 11 -23.11 -7.82 8.37
N ALA A 12 -24.26 -8.35 7.94
CA ALA A 12 -24.37 -9.11 6.69
C ALA A 12 -23.93 -8.30 5.46
N ASP A 13 -24.32 -7.02 5.39
CA ASP A 13 -23.95 -6.11 4.30
C ASP A 13 -22.59 -5.43 4.48
N HIS A 14 -21.89 -5.70 5.58
CA HIS A 14 -20.60 -5.08 5.82
C HIS A 14 -19.55 -5.64 4.83
N PRO A 15 -18.74 -4.79 4.15
CA PRO A 15 -17.73 -5.25 3.17
C PRO A 15 -16.74 -6.29 3.72
N ARG A 16 -16.49 -6.26 5.03
CA ARG A 16 -15.70 -7.30 5.74
C ARG A 16 -16.35 -8.67 5.64
N THR A 17 -17.65 -8.77 5.92
CA THR A 17 -18.39 -10.02 5.90
C THR A 17 -18.45 -10.60 4.49
N GLN A 18 -18.72 -9.75 3.49
CA GLN A 18 -18.67 -10.14 2.08
C GLN A 18 -17.28 -10.60 1.65
N ALA A 19 -16.22 -9.89 2.06
CA ALA A 19 -14.84 -10.30 1.79
C ALA A 19 -14.49 -11.63 2.44
N LEU A 20 -14.91 -11.87 3.68
CA LEU A 20 -14.68 -13.15 4.37
C LEU A 20 -15.37 -14.29 3.63
N ALA A 21 -16.65 -14.15 3.27
CA ALA A 21 -17.37 -15.16 2.49
C ALA A 21 -16.68 -15.45 1.15
N ALA A 22 -16.33 -14.39 0.41
CA ALA A 22 -15.64 -14.51 -0.87
C ALA A 22 -14.25 -15.16 -0.73
N ILE A 23 -13.52 -14.91 0.36
CA ILE A 23 -12.23 -15.55 0.65
C ILE A 23 -12.40 -17.02 1.02
N THR A 24 -13.44 -17.37 1.78
CA THR A 24 -13.77 -18.77 2.12
C THR A 24 -14.11 -19.57 0.87
N GLU A 25 -14.81 -18.98 -0.09
CA GLU A 25 -15.21 -19.64 -1.34
C GLU A 25 -14.05 -19.81 -2.34
N GLN A 26 -13.29 -18.74 -2.62
CA GLN A 26 -12.32 -18.72 -3.73
C GLN A 26 -10.84 -18.68 -3.30
N GLY A 27 -10.58 -18.56 -1.99
CA GLY A 27 -9.24 -18.38 -1.42
C GLY A 27 -8.74 -16.93 -1.44
N LEU A 28 -7.83 -16.63 -0.50
CA LEU A 28 -7.31 -15.27 -0.27
C LEU A 28 -6.52 -14.70 -1.46
N SER A 29 -5.74 -15.54 -2.15
CA SER A 29 -4.92 -15.10 -3.28
C SER A 29 -5.78 -14.63 -4.46
N THR A 30 -6.74 -15.47 -4.85
CA THR A 30 -7.70 -15.19 -5.92
C THR A 30 -8.56 -13.97 -5.60
N TRP A 31 -9.07 -13.87 -4.36
CA TRP A 31 -9.82 -12.69 -3.91
C TRP A 31 -8.99 -11.41 -4.00
N LYS A 32 -7.71 -11.43 -3.57
CA LYS A 32 -6.81 -10.26 -3.65
C LYS A 32 -6.62 -9.78 -5.09
N GLN A 33 -6.52 -10.71 -6.05
CA GLN A 33 -6.43 -10.36 -7.47
C GLN A 33 -7.74 -9.75 -7.98
N ALA A 34 -8.87 -10.38 -7.67
CA ALA A 34 -10.20 -9.94 -8.10
C ALA A 34 -10.54 -8.51 -7.62
N VAL A 35 -10.19 -8.16 -6.38
CA VAL A 35 -10.44 -6.81 -5.82
C VAL A 35 -9.35 -5.79 -6.18
N GLY A 36 -8.39 -6.14 -7.04
CA GLY A 36 -7.32 -5.24 -7.46
C GLY A 36 -6.36 -4.85 -6.31
N TYR A 37 -6.23 -5.70 -5.29
CA TYR A 37 -5.44 -5.40 -4.09
C TYR A 37 -3.96 -5.09 -4.43
N HIS A 38 -3.39 -5.80 -5.40
CA HIS A 38 -2.00 -5.61 -5.80
C HIS A 38 -1.71 -4.17 -6.27
N ARG A 39 -2.62 -3.58 -7.06
CA ARG A 39 -2.44 -2.20 -7.55
C ARG A 39 -2.50 -1.19 -6.40
N ARG A 40 -3.44 -1.37 -5.47
CA ARG A 40 -3.55 -0.53 -4.27
C ARG A 40 -2.31 -0.65 -3.39
N SER A 41 -1.84 -1.88 -3.14
CA SER A 41 -0.65 -2.14 -2.34
C SER A 41 0.61 -1.50 -2.94
N LEU A 42 0.76 -1.51 -4.27
CA LEU A 42 1.86 -0.84 -4.95
C LEU A 42 1.81 0.68 -4.79
N ALA A 43 0.63 1.29 -4.92
CA ALA A 43 0.45 2.73 -4.71
C ALA A 43 0.74 3.14 -3.26
N GLU A 44 0.19 2.41 -2.29
CA GLU A 44 0.45 2.63 -0.86
C GLU A 44 1.94 2.50 -0.54
N HIS A 45 2.61 1.48 -1.10
CA HIS A 45 4.05 1.30 -0.92
C HIS A 45 4.87 2.41 -1.60
N GLY A 46 4.46 2.90 -2.78
CA GLY A 46 5.08 4.05 -3.43
C GLY A 46 5.00 5.32 -2.59
N ILE A 47 3.83 5.62 -2.02
CA ILE A 47 3.63 6.76 -1.11
C ILE A 47 4.42 6.57 0.18
N TYR A 48 4.47 5.36 0.73
CA TYR A 48 5.29 5.06 1.90
C TYR A 48 6.76 5.41 1.66
N ARG A 49 7.36 4.96 0.54
CA ARG A 49 8.75 5.31 0.19
C ARG A 49 8.94 6.80 0.01
N PHE A 50 7.99 7.47 -0.65
CA PHE A 50 8.02 8.93 -0.83
C PHE A 50 8.10 9.64 0.53
N LYS A 51 7.23 9.29 1.47
CA LYS A 51 7.21 9.87 2.82
C LYS A 51 8.45 9.54 3.63
N GLN A 52 8.92 8.30 3.58
CA GLN A 52 10.15 7.89 4.27
C GLN A 52 11.37 8.70 3.79
N ARG A 53 11.42 9.03 2.49
CA ARG A 53 12.58 9.69 1.91
C ARG A 53 12.56 11.22 2.03
N PHE A 54 11.39 11.83 1.93
CA PHE A 54 11.22 13.30 1.85
C PHE A 54 10.41 13.91 2.98
N GLY A 55 9.94 13.08 3.92
CA GLY A 55 9.05 13.49 5.01
C GLY A 55 7.58 13.57 4.59
N GLU A 56 6.72 13.71 5.60
CA GLU A 56 5.26 13.73 5.41
C GLU A 56 4.70 15.10 5.02
N ARG A 57 5.52 16.16 5.10
CA ARG A 57 5.12 17.55 4.87
C ARG A 57 5.83 18.13 3.66
N LEU A 58 5.16 19.08 3.02
CA LEU A 58 5.73 19.93 1.98
C LEU A 58 6.26 21.21 2.61
N ALA A 59 7.38 21.70 2.10
CA ALA A 59 7.98 22.94 2.60
C ALA A 59 7.21 24.16 2.09
N SER A 60 6.68 24.08 0.86
CA SER A 60 6.01 25.23 0.27
C SER A 60 4.60 25.46 0.81
N ARG A 61 4.20 26.75 0.82
CA ARG A 61 2.89 27.22 1.28
C ARG A 61 1.91 27.56 0.15
N LEU A 62 2.39 27.75 -1.08
CA LEU A 62 1.55 28.01 -2.25
C LEU A 62 1.30 26.72 -3.03
N PHE A 63 0.06 26.49 -3.45
CA PHE A 63 -0.33 25.25 -4.13
C PHE A 63 0.52 24.95 -5.37
N GLU A 64 0.72 25.92 -6.26
CA GLU A 64 1.53 25.74 -7.49
C GLU A 64 2.96 25.26 -7.19
N THR A 65 3.57 25.83 -6.16
CA THR A 65 4.91 25.43 -5.74
C THR A 65 4.92 24.11 -4.97
N GLN A 66 3.83 23.74 -4.28
CA GLN A 66 3.67 22.40 -3.70
C GLN A 66 3.58 21.33 -4.80
N VAL A 67 2.85 21.61 -5.88
CA VAL A 67 2.78 20.73 -7.05
C VAL A 67 4.17 20.54 -7.65
N THR A 68 4.91 21.61 -7.87
CA THR A 68 6.30 21.55 -8.36
C THR A 68 7.21 20.76 -7.41
N GLU A 69 7.11 21.01 -6.10
CA GLU A 69 7.89 20.30 -5.08
C GLU A 69 7.62 18.79 -5.11
N VAL A 70 6.36 18.37 -5.22
CA VAL A 70 5.99 16.96 -5.35
C VAL A 70 6.55 16.35 -6.63
N HIS A 71 6.45 17.03 -7.77
CA HIS A 71 6.99 16.54 -9.04
C HIS A 71 8.50 16.31 -8.97
N VAL A 72 9.26 17.24 -8.40
CA VAL A 72 10.71 17.10 -8.21
C VAL A 72 11.03 15.92 -7.30
N ARG A 73 10.33 15.77 -6.17
CA ARG A 73 10.52 14.64 -5.25
C ARG A 73 10.20 13.30 -5.92
N VAL A 74 9.14 13.23 -6.73
CA VAL A 74 8.80 12.03 -7.51
C VAL A 74 9.88 11.72 -8.56
N ALA A 75 10.37 12.73 -9.29
CA ALA A 75 11.45 12.55 -10.25
C ALA A 75 12.72 12.00 -9.57
N ALA A 76 13.10 12.55 -8.42
CA ALA A 76 14.21 12.04 -7.62
C ALA A 76 13.98 10.60 -7.15
N LEU A 77 12.76 10.25 -6.72
CA LEU A 77 12.39 8.88 -6.34
C LEU A 77 12.52 7.90 -7.51
N ASN A 78 12.11 8.31 -8.71
CA ASN A 78 12.24 7.50 -9.92
C ASN A 78 13.71 7.28 -10.29
N VAL A 79 14.56 8.31 -10.16
CA VAL A 79 16.02 8.16 -10.36
C VAL A 79 16.61 7.18 -9.35
N MET A 80 16.26 7.29 -8.06
CA MET A 80 16.70 6.30 -7.06
C MET A 80 16.25 4.89 -7.42
N THR A 81 14.99 4.73 -7.84
CA THR A 81 14.43 3.44 -8.27
C THR A 81 15.19 2.85 -9.47
N TYR A 82 15.57 3.69 -10.42
CA TYR A 82 16.37 3.30 -11.59
C TYR A 82 17.79 2.87 -11.21
N LEU A 83 18.43 3.58 -10.29
CA LEU A 83 19.79 3.26 -9.83
C LEU A 83 19.85 1.98 -8.99
N GLY A 84 18.76 1.58 -8.37
CA GLY A 84 18.64 0.32 -7.67
C GLY A 84 17.63 0.36 -6.54
N MET A 85 16.99 -0.78 -6.29
CA MET A 85 16.04 -0.95 -5.19
C MET A 85 16.58 -1.94 -4.16
N PRO A 86 16.40 -1.68 -2.86
CA PRO A 86 16.76 -2.64 -1.82
C PRO A 86 15.92 -3.92 -1.97
N VAL A 87 16.59 -5.07 -1.85
CA VAL A 87 15.94 -6.38 -1.85
C VAL A 87 15.17 -6.52 -0.54
N SER A 88 13.83 -6.56 -0.65
CA SER A 88 12.97 -6.80 0.51
C SER A 88 12.90 -8.31 0.78
N VAL A 89 13.36 -8.73 1.95
CA VAL A 89 13.23 -10.12 2.40
C VAL A 89 12.04 -10.26 3.37
N PRO A 90 11.22 -11.32 3.26
CA PRO A 90 10.15 -11.56 4.20
C PRO A 90 10.75 -11.84 5.59
N CYS A 91 10.48 -10.98 6.56
CA CYS A 91 10.86 -11.23 7.94
C CYS A 91 9.83 -12.21 8.53
N ARG A 92 10.23 -13.46 8.76
CA ARG A 92 9.41 -14.43 9.50
C ARG A 92 9.51 -14.06 10.97
N ALA A 93 8.50 -13.39 11.51
CA ALA A 93 8.41 -13.18 12.95
C ALA A 93 8.26 -14.56 13.63
N ILE A 94 9.30 -15.01 14.32
CA ILE A 94 9.21 -16.15 15.23
C ILE A 94 8.48 -15.61 16.47
N LEU A 95 7.22 -16.01 16.64
CA LEU A 95 6.49 -15.75 17.88
C LEU A 95 7.11 -16.68 18.95
N SER A 96 7.89 -16.09 19.85
CA SER A 96 8.41 -16.71 21.07
C SER A 96 7.41 -16.60 22.22
#